data_AF-A0A2T0AZM5-F1
#
_entry.id   AF-A0A2T0AZM5-F1
#
_cell.length_a   1.000
_cell.length_b   1.000
_cell.length_c   1.000
_cell.angle_alpha   90.00
_cell.angle_beta   90.00
_cell.angle_gamma   90.00
#
_symmetry.space_group_name_H-M   'P 1'
#
loop_
_entity.id
_entity.type
_entity.pdbx_description
1 polymer ?
#
loop_
_entity_poly.entity_id
_entity_poly.type
_entity_poly.pdbx_seq_one_letter_code
_entity_poly.pdbx_strand_id
1 'polypeptide(L)'
;MNSFKRENFFVEINNELLKFYRKDEEVFLVKYKDREIVEEKPILNNCYYLNNVILTKDNNISIIFTNKTGNLILCTMFEEKISNKITLMKSLLNTKYIEVASVNNSLNIFYVTYNSNNTAVLCFRILNNRLVLSPPLILDTINIKGDFPFIVSVNNNQLSVCYIKNSYPNLIGYRKFDCKKNSWSNFYLLDSSYYEIEDYCFATLNDTIAYAFTFFKNENWYIRFGFGDNDDIKRDMIEERNQSIYGSNIILYSNDKMNVEYIANNTIKLKEMNLFKKTRNISELNLIKVLDIEKYPFQSDNKISTNFIIIVICDEKIIYTDSCFYEEYLNNRNREHISPNKSLDERLLAIEQEDIYNKILNEDIRSNILQEKIIKELTARLKQYEERFKIVSMRSRQSDKEKNKLRLNIASLHEEMTKRYNRINVLEKALGEKQSLIASYENKIKELKDSMKELEARKYELEEKEAEVLELKQIVAQSNAEKINYLNETKELRNQIDNLNNILKDKTEEVENLKNQFAALKEKNNESFIKKLFKITD
;
A
#
# COMPACT_ATOMS: atom_id res chain seq x y z
N MET A 1 8.85 -10.98 15.83
CA MET A 1 9.57 -10.74 14.55
C MET A 1 8.74 -11.44 13.49
N ASN A 2 7.75 -10.76 12.90
CA ASN A 2 6.72 -11.42 12.08
C ASN A 2 7.26 -11.62 10.66
N SER A 3 7.79 -12.81 10.37
CA SER A 3 8.13 -13.22 9.01
C SER A 3 6.85 -13.64 8.30
N PHE A 4 6.20 -12.70 7.64
CA PHE A 4 5.15 -13.02 6.68
C PHE A 4 5.77 -13.87 5.58
N LYS A 5 5.27 -15.10 5.40
CA LYS A 5 5.81 -16.16 4.53
C LYS A 5 7.12 -16.81 4.99
N ARG A 6 7.03 -18.12 5.21
CA ARG A 6 8.11 -19.06 4.89
C ARG A 6 8.31 -19.01 3.37
N GLU A 7 9.54 -18.77 2.91
CA GLU A 7 9.94 -18.65 1.50
C GLU A 7 9.83 -19.98 0.74
N ASN A 8 8.62 -20.53 0.68
CA ASN A 8 8.26 -21.85 0.18
C ASN A 8 7.01 -21.73 -0.70
N PHE A 9 7.08 -22.28 -1.91
CA PHE A 9 6.01 -22.24 -2.90
C PHE A 9 5.85 -23.62 -3.51
N PHE A 10 4.61 -24.05 -3.71
CA PHE A 10 4.29 -25.32 -4.34
C PHE A 10 3.61 -25.10 -5.68
N VAL A 11 4.02 -25.88 -6.66
CA VAL A 11 3.43 -25.89 -8.00
C VAL A 11 3.20 -27.33 -8.40
N GLU A 12 2.00 -27.63 -8.88
CA GLU A 12 1.68 -28.93 -9.46
C GLU A 12 1.55 -28.80 -10.98
N ILE A 13 2.26 -29.65 -11.71
CA ILE A 13 2.22 -29.70 -13.18
C ILE A 13 2.14 -31.16 -13.60
N ASN A 14 1.16 -31.53 -14.43
CA ASN A 14 0.99 -32.90 -14.92
C ASN A 14 1.01 -33.96 -13.78
N ASN A 15 0.37 -33.66 -12.64
CA ASN A 15 0.36 -34.48 -11.41
C ASN A 15 1.72 -34.70 -10.73
N GLU A 16 2.76 -33.95 -11.12
CA GLU A 16 4.02 -33.88 -10.38
C GLU A 16 3.99 -32.64 -9.47
N LEU A 17 4.22 -32.85 -8.18
CA LEU A 17 4.32 -31.78 -7.20
C LEU A 17 5.77 -31.28 -7.13
N LEU A 18 5.93 -29.96 -7.25
CA LEU A 18 7.21 -29.28 -7.18
C LEU A 18 7.20 -28.30 -6.00
N LYS A 19 8.27 -28.28 -5.22
CA LYS A 19 8.49 -27.31 -4.15
C LYS A 19 9.68 -26.43 -4.49
N PHE A 20 9.47 -25.14 -4.37
CA PHE A 20 10.51 -24.13 -4.47
C PHE A 20 10.71 -23.52 -3.10
N TYR A 21 11.91 -23.63 -2.56
CA TYR A 21 12.19 -23.01 -1.28
C TYR A 21 13.57 -22.37 -1.27
N ARG A 22 13.75 -21.38 -0.40
CA ARG A 22 15.04 -20.74 -0.23
C ARG A 22 15.74 -21.25 1.02
N LYS A 23 17.02 -21.56 0.89
CA LYS A 23 17.94 -21.90 1.98
C LYS A 23 19.33 -21.37 1.64
N ASP A 24 19.99 -20.77 2.63
CA ASP A 24 21.38 -20.27 2.50
C ASP A 24 21.61 -19.40 1.25
N GLU A 25 20.63 -18.53 0.92
CA GLU A 25 20.65 -17.63 -0.25
C GLU A 25 20.58 -18.30 -1.62
N GLU A 26 20.31 -19.60 -1.64
CA GLU A 26 20.01 -20.37 -2.84
C GLU A 26 18.53 -20.73 -2.87
N VAL A 27 17.98 -20.89 -4.07
CA VAL A 27 16.65 -21.46 -4.26
C VAL A 27 16.83 -22.91 -4.69
N PHE A 28 16.18 -23.81 -3.97
CA PHE A 28 16.12 -25.23 -4.24
C PHE A 28 14.80 -25.58 -4.92
N LEU A 29 14.88 -26.50 -5.87
CA LEU A 29 13.76 -27.21 -6.45
C LEU A 29 13.75 -28.62 -5.87
N VAL A 30 12.62 -29.01 -5.27
CA VAL A 30 12.34 -30.38 -4.86
C VAL A 30 11.23 -30.93 -5.74
N LYS A 31 11.46 -32.12 -6.29
CA LYS A 31 10.49 -32.86 -7.08
C LYS A 31 9.93 -34.01 -6.28
N TYR A 32 8.61 -34.12 -6.29
CA TYR A 32 7.89 -35.21 -5.66
C TYR A 32 7.26 -36.09 -6.73
N LYS A 33 7.38 -37.40 -6.55
CA LYS A 33 6.64 -38.40 -7.32
C LYS A 33 6.01 -39.37 -6.34
N ASP A 34 4.72 -39.65 -6.52
CA ASP A 34 3.95 -40.49 -5.59
C ASP A 34 4.09 -40.03 -4.12
N ARG A 35 4.20 -38.71 -3.90
CA ARG A 35 4.39 -38.04 -2.59
C ARG A 35 5.72 -38.33 -1.90
N GLU A 36 6.68 -38.92 -2.60
CA GLU A 36 8.07 -39.09 -2.14
C GLU A 36 9.03 -38.16 -2.89
N ILE A 37 10.08 -37.72 -2.20
CA ILE A 37 11.12 -36.88 -2.80
C ILE A 37 11.94 -37.73 -3.76
N VAL A 38 11.93 -37.37 -5.04
CA VAL A 38 12.74 -38.04 -6.06
C VAL A 38 13.97 -37.23 -6.45
N GLU A 39 13.92 -35.91 -6.30
CA GLU A 39 15.05 -35.03 -6.60
C GLU A 39 15.00 -33.78 -5.73
N GLU A 40 16.17 -33.32 -5.31
CA GLU A 40 16.36 -32.01 -4.69
C GLU A 40 17.66 -31.40 -5.22
N LYS A 41 17.56 -30.22 -5.82
CA LYS A 41 18.73 -29.52 -6.41
C LYS A 41 18.65 -28.01 -6.24
N PRO A 42 19.79 -27.32 -6.06
CA PRO A 42 19.84 -25.86 -6.16
C PRO A 42 19.64 -25.44 -7.62
N ILE A 43 18.83 -24.41 -7.84
CA ILE A 43 18.52 -23.89 -9.18
C ILE A 43 18.90 -22.41 -9.35
N LEU A 44 18.95 -21.63 -8.26
CA LEU A 44 19.33 -20.21 -8.28
C LEU A 44 20.22 -19.87 -7.11
N ASN A 45 21.17 -18.97 -7.35
CA ASN A 45 22.06 -18.42 -6.33
C ASN A 45 21.82 -16.92 -6.19
N ASN A 46 22.31 -16.32 -5.10
CA ASN A 46 22.18 -14.89 -4.80
C ASN A 46 20.71 -14.43 -4.64
N CYS A 47 19.90 -15.28 -4.01
CA CYS A 47 18.53 -15.00 -3.62
C CYS A 47 18.52 -14.43 -2.20
N TYR A 48 18.15 -13.16 -2.04
CA TYR A 48 17.96 -12.51 -0.75
C TYR A 48 16.52 -12.52 -0.25
N TYR A 49 15.53 -12.62 -1.14
CA TYR A 49 14.17 -13.04 -0.80
C TYR A 49 13.52 -13.79 -1.96
N LEU A 50 12.92 -14.96 -1.73
CA LEU A 50 12.07 -15.63 -2.72
C LEU A 50 10.64 -15.05 -2.64
N ASN A 51 10.29 -14.16 -3.57
CA ASN A 51 9.05 -13.40 -3.50
C ASN A 51 7.85 -14.17 -4.06
N ASN A 52 8.03 -14.88 -5.18
CA ASN A 52 6.94 -15.59 -5.83
C ASN A 52 7.43 -16.67 -6.80
N VAL A 53 6.58 -17.67 -7.03
CA VAL A 53 6.70 -18.64 -8.11
C VAL A 53 5.36 -18.70 -8.82
N ILE A 54 5.36 -18.43 -10.13
CA ILE A 54 4.15 -18.31 -10.95
C ILE A 54 4.13 -19.45 -11.95
N LEU A 55 3.03 -20.22 -11.96
CA LEU A 55 2.70 -21.15 -13.01
C LEU A 55 1.97 -20.40 -14.12
N THR A 56 2.54 -20.42 -15.33
CA THR A 56 1.91 -19.81 -16.51
C THR A 56 0.94 -20.78 -17.19
N LYS A 57 0.06 -20.27 -18.06
CA LYS A 57 -0.89 -21.11 -18.83
C LYS A 57 -0.22 -22.10 -19.77
N ASP A 58 1.01 -21.82 -20.18
CA ASP A 58 1.81 -22.69 -21.05
C ASP A 58 2.63 -23.69 -20.23
N ASN A 59 2.27 -23.91 -18.95
CA ASN A 59 2.97 -24.75 -17.97
C ASN A 59 4.44 -24.38 -17.74
N ASN A 60 4.86 -23.17 -18.10
CA ASN A 60 6.17 -22.63 -17.73
C ASN A 60 6.14 -22.08 -16.31
N ILE A 61 7.27 -22.19 -15.61
CA ILE A 61 7.44 -21.65 -14.26
C ILE A 61 8.26 -20.36 -14.33
N SER A 62 7.73 -19.31 -13.71
CA SER A 62 8.44 -18.05 -13.51
C SER A 62 8.78 -17.85 -12.05
N ILE A 63 10.05 -17.64 -11.74
CA ILE A 63 10.54 -17.41 -10.38
C ILE A 63 10.87 -15.94 -10.23
N ILE A 64 10.32 -15.30 -9.20
CA ILE A 64 10.56 -13.90 -8.89
C ILE A 64 11.21 -13.80 -7.53
N PHE A 65 12.41 -13.22 -7.49
CA PHE A 65 13.18 -13.08 -6.26
C PHE A 65 13.89 -11.73 -6.18
N THR A 66 14.21 -11.32 -4.96
CA THR A 66 15.03 -10.14 -4.68
C THR A 66 16.44 -10.61 -4.45
N ASN A 67 17.42 -10.04 -5.16
CA ASN A 67 18.83 -10.35 -4.91
C ASN A 67 19.43 -9.52 -3.76
N LYS A 68 20.68 -9.79 -3.36
CA LYS A 68 21.36 -9.01 -2.30
C LYS A 68 21.47 -7.51 -2.56
N THR A 69 21.52 -7.11 -3.83
CA THR A 69 21.56 -5.70 -4.22
C THR A 69 20.19 -5.02 -4.19
N GLY A 70 19.12 -5.75 -3.83
CA GLY A 70 17.77 -5.22 -3.75
C GLY A 70 17.02 -5.15 -5.08
N ASN A 71 17.54 -5.80 -6.11
CA ASN A 71 16.91 -5.85 -7.42
C ASN A 71 15.88 -6.97 -7.45
N LEU A 72 14.69 -6.66 -7.96
CA LEU A 72 13.68 -7.65 -8.27
C LEU A 72 14.04 -8.32 -9.60
N ILE A 73 14.20 -9.63 -9.60
CA ILE A 73 14.62 -10.43 -10.75
C ILE A 73 13.52 -11.42 -11.11
N LEU A 74 13.24 -11.52 -12.40
CA LEU A 74 12.42 -12.58 -13.00
C LEU A 74 13.33 -13.58 -13.68
N CYS A 75 13.16 -14.85 -13.32
CA CYS A 75 13.73 -15.97 -14.05
C CYS A 75 12.61 -16.82 -14.64
N THR A 76 12.79 -17.29 -15.86
CA THR A 76 11.90 -18.30 -16.46
C THR A 76 12.60 -19.65 -16.42
N MET A 77 11.84 -20.69 -16.08
CA MET A 77 12.30 -22.06 -16.06
C MET A 77 11.56 -22.86 -17.14
N PHE A 78 12.32 -23.60 -17.92
CA PHE A 78 11.85 -24.52 -18.94
C PHE A 78 12.60 -25.84 -18.77
N GLU A 79 11.90 -26.97 -18.74
CA GLU A 79 12.51 -28.30 -18.51
C GLU A 79 13.49 -28.31 -17.32
N GLU A 80 13.07 -27.73 -16.19
CA GLU A 80 13.85 -27.68 -14.95
C GLU A 80 15.19 -26.91 -15.05
N LYS A 81 15.40 -26.16 -16.14
CA LYS A 81 16.56 -25.29 -16.35
C LYS A 81 16.14 -23.85 -16.49
N ILE A 82 16.98 -22.96 -15.98
CA ILE A 82 16.77 -21.52 -16.11
C ILE A 82 17.11 -21.11 -17.53
N SER A 83 16.10 -20.59 -18.22
CA SER A 83 16.21 -20.18 -19.61
C SER A 83 16.61 -18.71 -19.72
N ASN A 84 15.95 -17.83 -18.97
CA ASN A 84 16.21 -16.38 -19.01
C ASN A 84 16.22 -15.77 -17.61
N LYS A 85 16.95 -14.67 -17.47
CA LYS A 85 17.04 -13.85 -16.25
C LYS A 85 16.94 -12.38 -16.62
N ILE A 86 15.95 -11.68 -16.06
CA ILE A 86 15.66 -10.28 -16.35
C ILE A 86 15.59 -9.51 -15.03
N THR A 87 16.31 -8.39 -14.96
CA THR A 87 16.17 -7.44 -13.85
C THR A 87 14.95 -6.55 -14.09
N LEU A 88 13.94 -6.65 -13.21
CA LEU A 88 12.67 -5.94 -13.36
C LEU A 88 12.72 -4.51 -12.79
N MET A 89 13.34 -4.32 -11.62
CA MET A 89 13.39 -3.03 -10.93
C MET A 89 14.54 -2.99 -9.92
N LYS A 90 15.08 -1.78 -9.66
CA LYS A 90 15.95 -1.49 -8.51
C LYS A 90 15.11 -1.03 -7.31
N SER A 91 15.25 -1.70 -6.16
CA SER A 91 14.68 -1.34 -4.84
C SER A 91 13.22 -1.76 -4.56
N LEU A 92 13.09 -2.92 -3.90
CA LEU A 92 11.94 -3.32 -3.06
C LEU A 92 12.42 -3.78 -1.66
N LEU A 93 13.63 -3.39 -1.25
CA LEU A 93 14.37 -3.98 -0.11
C LEU A 93 13.61 -3.97 1.24
N ASN A 94 12.61 -3.13 1.40
CA ASN A 94 11.90 -2.93 2.66
C ASN A 94 10.44 -3.43 2.66
N THR A 95 9.97 -4.09 1.60
CA THR A 95 8.60 -4.63 1.58
C THR A 95 8.55 -6.00 2.25
N LYS A 96 7.66 -6.15 3.23
CA LYS A 96 7.60 -7.37 4.08
C LYS A 96 6.90 -8.56 3.43
N TYR A 97 5.99 -8.31 2.50
CA TYR A 97 5.24 -9.33 1.79
C TYR A 97 4.97 -8.84 0.37
N ILE A 98 5.29 -9.68 -0.63
CA ILE A 98 5.06 -9.43 -2.05
C ILE A 98 4.30 -10.62 -2.63
N GLU A 99 3.33 -10.33 -3.49
CA GLU A 99 2.72 -11.31 -4.37
C GLU A 99 2.69 -10.75 -5.79
N VAL A 100 3.01 -11.59 -6.78
CA VAL A 100 3.05 -11.18 -8.17
C VAL A 100 2.17 -12.11 -8.99
N ALA A 101 1.29 -11.52 -9.78
CA ALA A 101 0.39 -12.24 -10.69
C ALA A 101 0.68 -11.87 -12.15
N SER A 102 0.79 -12.87 -13.01
CA SER A 102 0.92 -12.65 -14.46
C SER A 102 -0.46 -12.59 -15.11
N VAL A 103 -0.88 -11.40 -15.56
CA VAL A 103 -2.19 -11.20 -16.19
C VAL A 103 -2.06 -10.17 -17.31
N ASN A 104 -2.66 -10.46 -18.48
CA ASN A 104 -2.68 -9.57 -19.65
C ASN A 104 -1.27 -9.09 -20.09
N ASN A 105 -0.33 -10.03 -20.26
CA ASN A 105 1.06 -9.76 -20.66
C ASN A 105 1.77 -8.72 -19.78
N SER A 106 1.39 -8.63 -18.51
CA SER A 106 1.97 -7.73 -17.52
C SER A 106 2.12 -8.46 -16.18
N LEU A 107 3.12 -8.05 -15.40
CA LEU A 107 3.26 -8.50 -14.01
C LEU A 107 2.56 -7.52 -13.09
N ASN A 108 1.62 -8.04 -12.31
CA ASN A 108 0.81 -7.30 -11.35
C ASN A 108 1.40 -7.53 -9.98
N ILE A 109 2.04 -6.51 -9.43
CA ILE A 109 2.86 -6.59 -8.21
C ILE A 109 2.06 -5.99 -7.06
N PHE A 110 1.77 -6.81 -6.06
CA PHE A 110 1.15 -6.43 -4.81
C PHE A 110 2.18 -6.49 -3.69
N TYR A 111 2.17 -5.50 -2.80
CA TYR A 111 3.10 -5.49 -1.69
C TYR A 111 2.55 -4.70 -0.51
N VAL A 112 3.05 -5.05 0.68
CA VAL A 112 2.76 -4.31 1.91
C VAL A 112 3.89 -3.32 2.21
N THR A 113 3.52 -2.08 2.48
CA THR A 113 4.39 -1.06 3.09
C THR A 113 3.69 -0.41 4.28
N TYR A 114 4.37 0.49 4.98
CA TYR A 114 3.81 1.28 6.07
C TYR A 114 3.70 2.74 5.65
N ASN A 115 2.59 3.38 6.01
CA ASN A 115 2.46 4.83 5.86
C ASN A 115 3.16 5.59 7.00
N SER A 116 3.11 6.93 6.96
CA SER A 116 3.71 7.80 7.99
C SER A 116 3.23 7.51 9.41
N ASN A 117 2.04 6.92 9.57
CA ASN A 117 1.44 6.59 10.86
C ASN A 117 1.74 5.16 11.30
N ASN A 118 2.70 4.49 10.66
CA ASN A 118 3.09 3.10 10.90
C ASN A 118 1.92 2.10 10.74
N THR A 119 0.93 2.44 9.91
CA THR A 119 -0.16 1.51 9.55
C THR A 119 0.15 0.83 8.22
N ALA A 120 -0.11 -0.48 8.16
CA ALA A 120 0.15 -1.28 6.97
C ALA A 120 -0.83 -0.92 5.85
N VAL A 121 -0.28 -0.70 4.66
CA VAL A 121 -1.04 -0.38 3.45
C VAL A 121 -0.73 -1.38 2.35
N LEU A 122 -1.78 -1.80 1.65
CA LEU A 122 -1.69 -2.65 0.47
C LEU A 122 -1.44 -1.77 -0.75
N CYS A 123 -0.33 -1.99 -1.43
CA CYS A 123 0.04 -1.27 -2.64
C CYS A 123 0.01 -2.18 -3.87
N PHE A 124 -0.17 -1.56 -5.02
CA PHE A 124 -0.27 -2.21 -6.33
C PHE A 124 0.53 -1.46 -7.38
N ARG A 125 1.23 -2.20 -8.25
CA ARG A 125 1.92 -1.69 -9.43
C ARG A 125 1.80 -2.68 -10.59
N ILE A 126 1.86 -2.17 -11.81
CA ILE A 126 1.88 -2.96 -13.04
C ILE A 126 3.23 -2.76 -13.71
N LEU A 127 3.93 -3.86 -13.97
CA LEU A 127 5.08 -3.90 -14.86
C LEU A 127 4.60 -4.40 -16.23
N ASN A 128 4.63 -3.52 -17.23
CA ASN A 128 4.18 -3.88 -18.56
C ASN A 128 5.24 -4.68 -19.34
N ASN A 129 4.87 -5.13 -20.53
CA ASN A 129 5.75 -5.86 -21.45
C ASN A 129 6.98 -5.07 -21.96
N ARG A 130 7.04 -3.76 -21.73
CA ARG A 130 8.22 -2.91 -22.02
C ARG A 130 9.12 -2.75 -20.79
N LEU A 131 8.88 -3.51 -19.72
CA LEU A 131 9.57 -3.41 -18.44
C LEU A 131 9.45 -2.00 -17.80
N VAL A 132 8.35 -1.29 -18.10
CA VAL A 132 8.03 0.00 -17.49
C VAL A 132 7.04 -0.24 -16.36
N LEU A 133 7.39 0.27 -15.18
CA LEU A 133 6.62 0.10 -13.96
C LEU A 133 5.71 1.30 -13.72
N SER A 134 4.42 1.04 -13.48
CA SER A 134 3.44 2.08 -13.15
C SER A 134 3.80 2.80 -11.84
N PRO A 135 3.29 4.02 -11.57
CA PRO A 135 3.35 4.60 -10.23
C PRO A 135 2.71 3.69 -9.17
N PRO A 136 3.13 3.77 -7.89
CA PRO A 136 2.51 3.02 -6.80
C PRO A 136 1.09 3.49 -6.55
N LEU A 137 0.14 2.55 -6.53
CA LEU A 137 -1.24 2.78 -6.15
C LEU A 137 -1.49 2.19 -4.76
N ILE A 138 -2.00 2.98 -3.82
CA ILE A 138 -2.47 2.48 -2.53
C ILE A 138 -3.91 1.98 -2.71
N LEU A 139 -4.14 0.70 -2.44
CA LEU A 139 -5.47 0.10 -2.52
C LEU A 139 -6.26 0.32 -1.24
N ASP A 140 -5.67 0.02 -0.07
CA ASP A 140 -6.34 0.09 1.23
C ASP A 140 -5.37 0.03 2.41
N THR A 141 -5.87 0.30 3.60
CA THR A 141 -5.21 0.00 4.88
C THR A 141 -5.65 -1.37 5.37
N ILE A 142 -4.69 -2.26 5.66
CA ILE A 142 -4.97 -3.68 5.90
C ILE A 142 -4.50 -4.14 7.28
N ASN A 143 -5.18 -5.15 7.81
CA ASN A 143 -4.73 -5.90 8.97
C ASN A 143 -3.67 -6.92 8.51
N ILE A 144 -2.55 -6.98 9.24
CA ILE A 144 -1.38 -7.82 8.91
C ILE A 144 -1.04 -8.78 10.04
N LYS A 145 -2.00 -9.22 10.86
CA LYS A 145 -1.68 -10.11 11.98
C LYS A 145 -1.46 -11.58 11.60
N GLY A 146 -2.02 -12.05 10.48
CA GLY A 146 -1.84 -13.43 9.99
C GLY A 146 -0.66 -13.63 9.02
N ASP A 147 -0.34 -14.88 8.71
CA ASP A 147 0.78 -15.28 7.83
C ASP A 147 0.67 -14.73 6.40
N PHE A 148 -0.56 -14.52 5.94
CA PHE A 148 -0.90 -13.99 4.63
C PHE A 148 -1.65 -12.66 4.77
N PRO A 149 -0.98 -11.50 4.63
CA PRO A 149 -1.60 -10.18 4.73
C PRO A 149 -2.70 -9.90 3.69
N PHE A 150 -2.57 -10.53 2.51
CA PHE A 150 -3.56 -10.52 1.44
C PHE A 150 -3.38 -11.77 0.59
N ILE A 151 -4.40 -12.09 -0.22
CA ILE A 151 -4.40 -13.24 -1.14
C ILE A 151 -4.77 -12.74 -2.53
N VAL A 152 -3.92 -13.00 -3.53
CA VAL A 152 -4.22 -12.69 -4.93
C VAL A 152 -4.82 -13.93 -5.59
N SER A 153 -5.95 -13.77 -6.25
CA SER A 153 -6.61 -14.82 -7.03
C SER A 153 -6.63 -14.41 -8.50
N VAL A 154 -6.17 -15.32 -9.37
CA VAL A 154 -6.16 -15.14 -10.82
C VAL A 154 -7.01 -16.23 -11.46
N ASN A 155 -8.06 -15.84 -12.17
CA ASN A 155 -8.88 -16.78 -12.92
C ASN A 155 -9.35 -16.15 -14.23
N ASN A 156 -9.19 -16.83 -15.36
CA ASN A 156 -9.61 -16.33 -16.69
C ASN A 156 -9.16 -14.89 -17.00
N ASN A 157 -7.90 -14.56 -16.68
CA ASN A 157 -7.31 -13.22 -16.80
C ASN A 157 -8.03 -12.13 -15.99
N GLN A 158 -8.89 -12.50 -15.04
CA GLN A 158 -9.44 -11.62 -14.03
C GLN A 158 -8.58 -11.70 -12.78
N LEU A 159 -8.25 -10.53 -12.24
CA LEU A 159 -7.37 -10.38 -11.10
C LEU A 159 -8.18 -9.84 -9.92
N SER A 160 -8.12 -10.54 -8.80
CA SER A 160 -8.79 -10.15 -7.56
C SER A 160 -7.80 -10.22 -6.40
N VAL A 161 -7.95 -9.31 -5.43
CA VAL A 161 -7.16 -9.32 -4.19
C VAL A 161 -8.08 -9.28 -2.99
N CYS A 162 -7.94 -10.27 -2.11
CA CYS A 162 -8.71 -10.39 -0.87
C CYS A 162 -7.81 -10.04 0.33
N TYR A 163 -8.37 -9.32 1.29
CA TYR A 163 -7.66 -8.87 2.49
C TYR A 163 -8.65 -8.50 3.59
N ILE A 164 -8.13 -8.37 4.81
CA ILE A 164 -8.88 -7.87 5.96
C ILE A 164 -8.56 -6.38 6.13
N LYS A 165 -9.59 -5.53 6.19
CA LYS A 165 -9.38 -4.09 6.45
C LYS A 165 -8.86 -3.85 7.85
N ASN A 166 -8.02 -2.83 8.01
CA ASN A 166 -7.64 -2.34 9.33
C ASN A 166 -8.78 -1.51 9.96
N SER A 167 -9.83 -2.20 10.39
CA SER A 167 -11.04 -1.60 10.98
C SER A 167 -11.62 -2.52 12.06
N TYR A 168 -12.52 -1.98 12.88
CA TYR A 168 -13.37 -2.77 13.77
C TYR A 168 -14.85 -2.60 13.37
N PRO A 169 -15.62 -3.68 13.16
CA PRO A 169 -15.20 -5.09 13.18
C PRO A 169 -14.19 -5.44 12.07
N ASN A 170 -13.54 -6.61 12.16
CA ASN A 170 -12.66 -7.13 11.13
C ASN A 170 -13.48 -7.41 9.87
N LEU A 171 -13.28 -6.61 8.82
CA LEU A 171 -14.01 -6.73 7.55
C LEU A 171 -13.15 -7.49 6.55
N ILE A 172 -13.59 -8.69 6.17
CA ILE A 172 -12.98 -9.48 5.09
C ILE A 172 -13.69 -9.16 3.79
N GLY A 173 -12.91 -8.90 2.75
CA GLY A 173 -13.46 -8.55 1.44
C GLY A 173 -12.39 -8.50 0.38
N TYR A 174 -12.80 -8.17 -0.83
CA TYR A 174 -11.89 -8.20 -1.97
C TYR A 174 -12.13 -7.01 -2.90
N ARG A 175 -11.15 -6.77 -3.77
CA ARG A 175 -11.27 -5.87 -4.92
C ARG A 175 -11.00 -6.64 -6.19
N LYS A 176 -11.64 -6.24 -7.28
CA LYS A 176 -11.46 -6.79 -8.63
C LYS A 176 -10.81 -5.73 -9.52
N PHE A 177 -9.85 -6.16 -10.33
CA PHE A 177 -9.18 -5.29 -11.29
C PHE A 177 -9.96 -5.27 -12.62
N ASP A 178 -10.35 -4.08 -13.07
CA ASP A 178 -10.91 -3.85 -14.39
C ASP A 178 -9.77 -3.49 -15.36
N CYS A 179 -9.35 -4.48 -16.14
CA CYS A 179 -8.27 -4.30 -17.12
C CYS A 179 -8.62 -3.31 -18.23
N LYS A 180 -9.90 -3.11 -18.56
CA LYS A 180 -10.33 -2.17 -19.61
C LYS A 180 -10.23 -0.73 -19.13
N LYS A 181 -10.53 -0.50 -17.85
CA LYS A 181 -10.46 0.82 -17.22
C LYS A 181 -9.13 1.10 -16.53
N ASN A 182 -8.25 0.09 -16.45
CA ASN A 182 -7.01 0.12 -15.69
C ASN A 182 -7.25 0.64 -14.25
N SER A 183 -8.32 0.15 -13.62
CA SER A 183 -8.76 0.62 -12.31
C SER A 183 -9.25 -0.52 -11.43
N TRP A 184 -9.22 -0.29 -10.13
CA TRP A 184 -9.72 -1.23 -9.14
C TRP A 184 -11.16 -0.89 -8.76
N SER A 185 -11.96 -1.93 -8.52
CA SER A 185 -13.27 -1.77 -7.91
C SER A 185 -13.17 -1.16 -6.51
N ASN A 186 -14.32 -0.70 -6.00
CA ASN A 186 -14.49 -0.51 -4.57
C ASN A 186 -14.32 -1.86 -3.82
N PHE A 187 -14.09 -1.77 -2.52
CA PHE A 187 -14.02 -2.93 -1.64
C PHE A 187 -15.38 -3.62 -1.54
N TYR A 188 -15.47 -4.86 -2.02
CA TYR A 188 -16.63 -5.72 -1.85
C TYR A 188 -16.52 -6.47 -0.53
N LEU A 189 -17.44 -6.19 0.39
CA LEU A 189 -17.51 -6.87 1.67
C LEU A 189 -18.01 -8.30 1.49
N LEU A 190 -17.23 -9.28 1.93
CA LEU A 190 -17.64 -10.69 1.95
C LEU A 190 -18.34 -11.02 3.27
N ASP A 191 -17.71 -10.65 4.38
CA ASP A 191 -18.19 -10.93 5.73
C ASP A 191 -17.53 -10.01 6.78
N SER A 192 -17.96 -10.14 8.04
CA SER A 192 -17.37 -9.43 9.17
C SER A 192 -17.30 -10.28 10.43
N SER A 193 -16.26 -10.02 11.23
CA SER A 193 -16.07 -10.65 12.54
C SER A 193 -15.73 -9.60 13.60
N TYR A 194 -16.40 -9.66 14.75
CA TYR A 194 -16.01 -8.91 15.94
C TYR A 194 -14.80 -9.52 16.66
N TYR A 195 -14.44 -10.76 16.29
CA TYR A 195 -13.28 -11.48 16.81
C TYR A 195 -12.13 -11.40 15.81
N GLU A 196 -10.92 -11.57 16.32
CA GLU A 196 -9.71 -11.64 15.49
C GLU A 196 -9.82 -12.79 14.49
N ILE A 197 -9.43 -12.53 13.25
CA ILE A 197 -9.38 -13.54 12.20
C ILE A 197 -7.96 -14.11 12.19
N GLU A 198 -7.84 -15.39 12.51
CA GLU A 198 -6.57 -16.09 12.69
C GLU A 198 -6.03 -16.64 11.37
N ASP A 199 -6.92 -17.15 10.53
CA ASP A 199 -6.60 -17.68 9.20
C ASP A 199 -7.74 -17.38 8.23
N TYR A 200 -7.43 -17.21 6.95
CA TYR A 200 -8.45 -17.04 5.92
C TYR A 200 -7.97 -17.55 4.55
N CYS A 201 -8.95 -17.81 3.69
CA CYS A 201 -8.78 -18.24 2.33
C CYS A 201 -9.73 -17.50 1.41
N PHE A 202 -9.30 -17.37 0.16
CA PHE A 202 -10.07 -16.75 -0.89
C PHE A 202 -9.73 -17.41 -2.21
N ALA A 203 -10.72 -17.64 -3.07
CA ALA A 203 -10.52 -18.19 -4.40
C ALA A 203 -11.65 -17.73 -5.31
N THR A 204 -11.34 -17.61 -6.60
CA THR A 204 -12.32 -17.21 -7.62
C THR A 204 -12.29 -18.20 -8.77
N LEU A 205 -13.46 -18.63 -9.21
CA LEU A 205 -13.62 -19.46 -10.40
C LEU A 205 -14.72 -18.85 -11.27
N ASN A 206 -14.37 -18.29 -12.42
CA ASN A 206 -15.28 -17.48 -13.23
C ASN A 206 -15.88 -16.33 -12.42
N ASP A 207 -17.22 -16.24 -12.35
CA ASP A 207 -17.95 -15.26 -11.55
C ASP A 207 -18.26 -15.76 -10.13
N THR A 208 -17.83 -16.98 -9.80
CA THR A 208 -18.03 -17.59 -8.49
C THR A 208 -16.88 -17.23 -7.54
N ILE A 209 -17.25 -16.85 -6.32
CA ILE A 209 -16.35 -16.50 -5.24
C ILE A 209 -16.51 -17.51 -4.11
N ALA A 210 -15.39 -17.90 -3.54
CA ALA A 210 -15.32 -18.64 -2.30
C ALA A 210 -14.41 -17.93 -1.30
N TYR A 211 -14.82 -17.94 -0.04
CA TYR A 211 -13.97 -17.55 1.07
C TYR A 211 -14.24 -18.41 2.29
N ALA A 212 -13.23 -18.52 3.14
CA ALA A 212 -13.36 -19.05 4.49
C ALA A 212 -12.48 -18.24 5.42
N PHE A 213 -12.87 -18.07 6.68
CA PHE A 213 -12.02 -17.51 7.70
C PHE A 213 -12.29 -18.15 9.05
N THR A 214 -11.23 -18.26 9.84
CA THR A 214 -11.20 -18.94 11.13
C THR A 214 -11.02 -17.91 12.24
N PHE A 215 -11.80 -18.06 13.31
CA PHE A 215 -11.70 -17.20 14.49
C PHE A 215 -12.03 -17.98 15.76
N PHE A 216 -11.48 -17.51 16.88
CA PHE A 216 -11.70 -18.09 18.19
C PHE A 216 -12.71 -17.27 19.00
N LYS A 217 -13.70 -17.93 19.60
CA LYS A 217 -14.72 -17.30 20.44
C LYS A 217 -15.16 -18.25 21.55
N ASN A 218 -15.20 -17.76 22.79
CA ASN A 218 -15.75 -18.50 23.93
C ASN A 218 -15.24 -19.95 24.00
N GLU A 219 -13.92 -20.14 23.97
CA GLU A 219 -13.27 -21.46 24.03
C GLU A 219 -13.51 -22.40 22.84
N ASN A 220 -14.19 -21.93 21.79
CA ASN A 220 -14.50 -22.70 20.60
C ASN A 220 -13.89 -22.05 19.36
N TRP A 221 -13.49 -22.90 18.42
CA TRP A 221 -13.02 -22.47 17.11
C TRP A 221 -14.17 -22.50 16.11
N TYR A 222 -14.23 -21.45 15.29
CA TYR A 222 -15.25 -21.29 14.27
C TYR A 222 -14.60 -21.10 12.91
N ILE A 223 -15.17 -21.73 11.89
CA ILE A 223 -14.85 -21.44 10.49
C ILE A 223 -16.13 -20.89 9.87
N ARG A 224 -16.11 -19.63 9.47
CA ARG A 224 -17.18 -19.05 8.65
C ARG A 224 -16.73 -19.03 7.21
N PHE A 225 -17.62 -19.43 6.31
CA PHE A 225 -17.32 -19.52 4.90
C PHE A 225 -18.53 -19.10 4.06
N GLY A 226 -18.24 -18.70 2.84
CA GLY A 226 -19.26 -18.34 1.89
C GLY A 226 -18.87 -18.68 0.46
N PHE A 227 -19.89 -18.99 -0.33
CA PHE A 227 -19.77 -19.45 -1.70
C PHE A 227 -20.96 -18.95 -2.53
N GLY A 228 -20.70 -18.37 -3.71
CA GLY A 228 -21.73 -17.84 -4.59
C GLY A 228 -21.18 -16.87 -5.63
N ASP A 229 -22.08 -16.20 -6.35
CA ASP A 229 -21.70 -15.09 -7.22
C ASP A 229 -21.62 -13.77 -6.42
N ASN A 230 -21.23 -12.68 -7.10
CA ASN A 230 -21.09 -11.36 -6.48
C ASN A 230 -22.34 -10.84 -5.76
N ASP A 231 -23.53 -11.26 -6.20
CA ASP A 231 -24.81 -10.72 -5.75
C ASP A 231 -25.52 -11.64 -4.73
N ASP A 232 -25.22 -12.94 -4.73
CA ASP A 232 -25.84 -13.96 -3.87
C ASP A 232 -24.82 -14.97 -3.30
N ILE A 233 -24.00 -14.49 -2.37
CA ILE A 233 -23.10 -15.37 -1.59
C ILE A 233 -23.88 -16.07 -0.47
N LYS A 234 -23.99 -17.40 -0.56
CA LYS A 234 -24.49 -18.24 0.53
C LYS A 234 -23.40 -18.39 1.59
N ARG A 235 -23.80 -18.32 2.86
CA ARG A 235 -22.88 -18.37 4.00
C ARG A 235 -23.29 -19.47 4.95
N ASP A 236 -22.30 -20.08 5.58
CA ASP A 236 -22.50 -21.06 6.63
C ASP A 236 -21.32 -21.02 7.62
N MET A 237 -21.42 -21.76 8.71
CA MET A 237 -20.45 -21.74 9.80
C MET A 237 -20.28 -23.14 10.39
N ILE A 238 -19.03 -23.50 10.61
CA ILE A 238 -18.63 -24.69 11.37
C ILE A 238 -18.23 -24.23 12.76
N GLU A 239 -18.73 -24.93 13.77
CA GLU A 239 -18.32 -24.81 15.17
C GLU A 239 -17.62 -26.13 15.55
N GLU A 240 -16.37 -26.04 16.02
CA GLU A 240 -15.65 -27.18 16.60
C GLU A 240 -15.47 -26.93 18.10
N ARG A 241 -16.01 -27.85 18.91
CA ARG A 241 -16.01 -27.74 20.36
C ARG A 241 -14.82 -28.48 20.96
N ASN A 242 -14.05 -27.81 21.82
CA ASN A 242 -12.89 -28.39 22.51
C ASN A 242 -11.84 -29.00 21.55
N GLN A 243 -11.79 -28.54 20.30
CA GLN A 243 -10.79 -28.95 19.31
C GLN A 243 -10.13 -27.69 18.76
N SER A 244 -8.81 -27.71 18.65
CA SER A 244 -8.09 -26.67 17.94
C SER A 244 -8.27 -26.85 16.44
N ILE A 245 -8.52 -25.75 15.72
CA ILE A 245 -8.58 -25.73 14.26
C ILE A 245 -7.28 -25.16 13.72
N TYR A 246 -6.71 -25.83 12.72
CA TYR A 246 -5.52 -25.39 12.00
C TYR A 246 -5.71 -25.57 10.49
N GLY A 247 -4.96 -24.78 9.72
CA GLY A 247 -4.85 -24.90 8.26
C GLY A 247 -6.22 -24.98 7.59
N SER A 248 -6.97 -23.89 7.56
CA SER A 248 -8.22 -23.87 6.79
C SER A 248 -7.91 -23.61 5.32
N ASN A 249 -8.59 -24.31 4.42
CA ASN A 249 -8.49 -24.11 2.98
C ASN A 249 -9.85 -24.26 2.27
N ILE A 250 -9.93 -23.71 1.07
CA ILE A 250 -11.09 -23.85 0.19
C ILE A 250 -10.66 -24.45 -1.14
N ILE A 251 -11.52 -25.29 -1.69
CA ILE A 251 -11.29 -25.94 -2.98
C ILE A 251 -12.51 -25.79 -3.86
N LEU A 252 -12.30 -25.24 -5.04
CA LEU A 252 -13.31 -25.06 -6.07
C LEU A 252 -13.08 -26.05 -7.22
N TYR A 253 -14.06 -26.93 -7.46
CA TYR A 253 -14.08 -27.88 -8.58
C TYR A 253 -14.91 -27.38 -9.76
N SER A 254 -15.96 -26.64 -9.44
CA SER A 254 -16.98 -26.20 -10.38
C SER A 254 -17.70 -24.99 -9.82
N ASN A 255 -18.45 -24.30 -10.67
CA ASN A 255 -19.18 -23.09 -10.28
C ASN A 255 -20.32 -23.37 -9.29
N ASP A 256 -20.69 -24.63 -9.04
CA ASP A 256 -21.82 -25.04 -8.20
C ASP A 256 -21.43 -25.71 -6.88
N LYS A 257 -20.13 -26.01 -6.66
CA LYS A 257 -19.64 -26.70 -5.46
C LYS A 257 -18.33 -26.13 -4.94
N MET A 258 -18.25 -25.99 -3.63
CA MET A 258 -17.05 -25.65 -2.88
C MET A 258 -16.83 -26.68 -1.77
N ASN A 259 -15.58 -27.06 -1.55
CA ASN A 259 -15.18 -27.81 -0.37
C ASN A 259 -14.40 -26.91 0.59
N VAL A 260 -14.69 -27.05 1.88
CA VAL A 260 -13.91 -26.46 2.98
C VAL A 260 -13.10 -27.59 3.60
N GLU A 261 -11.79 -27.42 3.61
CA GLU A 261 -10.83 -28.28 4.29
C GLU A 261 -10.35 -27.60 5.57
N TYR A 262 -10.24 -28.37 6.63
CA TYR A 262 -9.62 -27.92 7.87
C TYR A 262 -9.15 -29.10 8.71
N ILE A 263 -8.15 -28.86 9.56
CA ILE A 263 -7.63 -29.86 10.47
C ILE A 263 -8.15 -29.54 11.87
N ALA A 264 -8.87 -30.49 12.46
CA ALA A 264 -9.34 -30.41 13.83
C ALA A 264 -8.63 -31.49 14.66
N ASN A 265 -7.73 -31.06 15.54
CA ASN A 265 -6.82 -31.94 16.28
C ASN A 265 -6.04 -32.92 15.36
N ASN A 266 -6.47 -34.19 15.32
CA ASN A 266 -5.85 -35.25 14.54
C ASN A 266 -6.71 -35.69 13.36
N THR A 267 -7.64 -34.87 12.88
CA THR A 267 -8.56 -35.25 11.80
C THR A 267 -8.57 -34.19 10.70
N ILE A 268 -8.31 -34.59 9.46
CA ILE A 268 -8.59 -33.76 8.29
C ILE A 268 -10.08 -33.90 7.98
N LYS A 269 -10.80 -32.79 7.99
CA LYS A 269 -12.24 -32.75 7.73
C LYS A 269 -12.51 -32.02 6.42
N LEU A 270 -13.31 -32.64 5.55
CA LEU A 270 -13.77 -32.06 4.28
C LEU A 270 -15.29 -31.92 4.29
N LYS A 271 -15.77 -30.68 4.14
CA LYS A 271 -17.20 -30.35 4.06
C LYS A 271 -17.53 -29.74 2.70
N GLU A 272 -18.60 -30.21 2.06
CA GLU A 272 -19.08 -29.68 0.77
C GLU A 272 -20.20 -28.69 1.02
N MET A 273 -20.12 -27.55 0.34
CA MET A 273 -21.22 -26.62 0.15
C MET A 273 -21.63 -26.60 -1.32
N ASN A 274 -22.94 -26.69 -1.58
CA ASN A 274 -23.51 -26.57 -2.93
C ASN A 274 -24.51 -25.41 -2.93
N LEU A 275 -24.56 -24.62 -4.01
CA LEU A 275 -25.45 -23.45 -4.08
C LEU A 275 -26.94 -23.77 -3.84
N PHE A 276 -27.34 -25.01 -4.09
CA PHE A 276 -28.74 -25.47 -4.01
C PHE A 276 -29.05 -26.34 -2.78
N LYS A 277 -28.04 -26.71 -1.97
CA LYS A 277 -28.20 -27.65 -0.84
C LYS A 277 -27.48 -27.15 0.41
N LYS A 278 -27.93 -27.59 1.59
CA LYS A 278 -27.21 -27.36 2.84
C LYS A 278 -25.83 -28.02 2.81
N THR A 279 -24.89 -27.43 3.54
CA THR A 279 -23.54 -27.98 3.76
C THR A 279 -23.63 -29.41 4.28
N ARG A 280 -22.78 -30.28 3.75
CA ARG A 280 -22.74 -31.71 4.10
C ARG A 280 -21.32 -32.16 4.35
N ASN A 281 -21.15 -33.07 5.31
CA ASN A 281 -19.87 -33.71 5.54
C ASN A 281 -19.53 -34.63 4.35
N ILE A 282 -18.28 -34.61 3.88
CA ILE A 282 -17.83 -35.46 2.78
C ILE A 282 -17.02 -36.62 3.32
N SER A 283 -15.97 -36.29 4.06
CA SER A 283 -14.98 -37.24 4.51
C SER A 283 -14.24 -36.70 5.72
N GLU A 284 -13.89 -37.62 6.62
CA GLU A 284 -13.03 -37.35 7.76
C GLU A 284 -11.89 -38.37 7.72
N LEU A 285 -10.66 -37.87 7.68
CA LEU A 285 -9.46 -38.70 7.70
C LEU A 285 -8.82 -38.56 9.08
N ASN A 286 -8.94 -39.60 9.89
CA ASN A 286 -8.26 -39.67 11.18
C ASN A 286 -6.78 -39.96 10.98
N LEU A 287 -5.95 -39.15 11.64
CA LEU A 287 -4.50 -39.17 11.58
C LEU A 287 -3.94 -39.71 12.89
N ILE A 288 -2.85 -40.46 12.77
CA ILE A 288 -2.08 -40.91 13.91
C ILE A 288 -1.15 -39.76 14.28
N LYS A 289 -1.48 -39.04 15.36
CA LYS A 289 -0.66 -38.00 16.01
C LYS A 289 -0.08 -36.97 15.04
N VAL A 290 -0.80 -35.85 14.88
CA VAL A 290 -0.30 -34.69 14.14
C VAL A 290 0.81 -34.01 14.94
N LEU A 291 1.97 -33.83 14.29
CA LEU A 291 3.14 -33.17 14.85
C LEU A 291 3.20 -31.69 14.47
N ASP A 292 2.93 -31.39 13.20
CA ASP A 292 2.93 -30.02 12.68
C ASP A 292 1.98 -29.90 11.48
N ILE A 293 1.51 -28.67 11.24
CA ILE A 293 0.61 -28.33 10.14
C ILE A 293 1.12 -27.06 9.49
N GLU A 294 1.45 -27.15 8.20
CA GLU A 294 2.01 -26.05 7.44
C GLU A 294 1.09 -25.69 6.27
N LYS A 295 0.94 -24.39 6.00
CA LYS A 295 0.12 -23.87 4.89
C LYS A 295 0.98 -23.05 3.97
N TYR A 296 0.99 -23.38 2.68
CA TYR A 296 1.86 -22.73 1.69
C TYR A 296 1.09 -22.31 0.44
N PRO A 297 1.54 -21.24 -0.25
CA PRO A 297 1.01 -20.88 -1.56
C PRO A 297 1.13 -22.06 -2.55
N PHE A 298 0.04 -22.28 -3.28
CA PHE A 298 -0.08 -23.40 -4.22
C PHE A 298 -0.70 -22.93 -5.53
N GLN A 299 -0.18 -23.47 -6.64
CA GLN A 299 -0.74 -23.31 -7.97
C GLN A 299 -0.73 -24.68 -8.66
N SER A 300 -1.73 -24.94 -9.49
CA SER A 300 -1.86 -26.20 -10.22
C SER A 300 -2.38 -25.97 -11.63
N ASP A 301 -1.94 -26.79 -12.58
CA ASP A 301 -2.53 -26.88 -13.92
C ASP A 301 -3.78 -27.79 -13.96
N ASN A 302 -4.10 -28.45 -12.84
CA ASN A 302 -5.30 -29.25 -12.68
C ASN A 302 -6.57 -28.41 -12.54
N LYS A 303 -7.73 -29.06 -12.62
CA LYS A 303 -9.06 -28.41 -12.64
C LYS A 303 -9.54 -27.88 -11.27
N ILE A 304 -8.68 -27.85 -10.27
CA ILE A 304 -9.01 -27.29 -8.95
C ILE A 304 -8.50 -25.86 -8.82
N SER A 305 -9.35 -24.98 -8.31
CA SER A 305 -8.98 -23.62 -7.96
C SER A 305 -8.85 -23.52 -6.43
N THR A 306 -7.61 -23.45 -5.96
CA THR A 306 -7.23 -23.15 -4.58
C THR A 306 -5.92 -22.34 -4.59
N ASN A 307 -5.68 -21.55 -3.54
CA ASN A 307 -4.47 -20.73 -3.41
C ASN A 307 -3.44 -21.34 -2.47
N PHE A 308 -3.80 -22.40 -1.74
CA PHE A 308 -2.94 -23.00 -0.74
C PHE A 308 -2.93 -24.52 -0.82
N ILE A 309 -1.82 -25.09 -0.38
CA ILE A 309 -1.68 -26.49 -0.03
C ILE A 309 -1.44 -26.56 1.48
N ILE A 310 -2.03 -27.57 2.13
CA ILE A 310 -1.77 -27.88 3.53
C ILE A 310 -0.92 -29.13 3.59
N ILE A 311 0.13 -29.07 4.40
CA ILE A 311 1.04 -30.17 4.67
C ILE A 311 0.84 -30.56 6.12
N VAL A 312 0.42 -31.81 6.33
CA VAL A 312 0.22 -32.36 7.67
C VAL A 312 1.33 -33.35 7.95
N ILE A 313 2.16 -33.04 8.94
CA ILE A 313 3.27 -33.87 9.37
C ILE A 313 2.75 -34.75 10.52
N CYS A 314 2.75 -36.07 10.32
CA CYS A 314 2.41 -37.06 11.33
C CYS A 314 3.66 -37.88 11.70
N ASP A 315 3.58 -38.65 12.80
CA ASP A 315 4.69 -39.51 13.26
C ASP A 315 5.23 -40.45 12.15
N GLU A 316 4.36 -40.96 11.28
CA GLU A 316 4.71 -42.03 10.32
C GLU A 316 4.67 -41.59 8.85
N LYS A 317 4.08 -40.42 8.55
CA LYS A 317 3.89 -39.96 7.17
C LYS A 317 3.65 -38.46 7.08
N ILE A 318 3.90 -37.92 5.90
CA ILE A 318 3.55 -36.54 5.54
C ILE A 318 2.40 -36.59 4.53
N ILE A 319 1.35 -35.82 4.78
CA ILE A 319 0.19 -35.71 3.89
C ILE A 319 0.25 -34.36 3.18
N TYR A 320 0.13 -34.39 1.86
CA TYR A 320 0.02 -33.22 1.00
C TYR A 320 -1.41 -33.13 0.48
N THR A 321 -2.09 -31.99 0.69
CA THR A 321 -3.46 -31.77 0.19
C THR A 321 -3.44 -31.22 -1.24
N ASP A 322 -2.79 -31.96 -2.14
CA ASP A 322 -2.68 -31.65 -3.58
C ASP A 322 -3.90 -32.16 -4.39
N SER A 323 -3.88 -32.02 -5.72
CA SER A 323 -4.99 -32.51 -6.56
C SER A 323 -5.20 -34.01 -6.40
N CYS A 324 -4.12 -34.80 -6.34
CA CYS A 324 -4.19 -36.24 -6.16
C CYS A 324 -4.92 -36.62 -4.85
N PHE A 325 -4.62 -35.92 -3.75
CA PHE A 325 -5.32 -36.11 -2.48
C PHE A 325 -6.81 -35.89 -2.65
N TYR A 326 -7.22 -34.78 -3.26
CA TYR A 326 -8.63 -34.54 -3.39
C TYR A 326 -9.33 -35.46 -4.39
N GLU A 327 -8.67 -35.87 -5.47
CA GLU A 327 -9.21 -36.89 -6.38
C GLU A 327 -9.46 -38.20 -5.64
N GLU A 328 -8.52 -38.65 -4.81
CA GLU A 328 -8.63 -39.86 -4.00
C GLU A 328 -9.84 -39.79 -3.05
N TYR A 329 -9.98 -38.69 -2.29
CA TYR A 329 -11.01 -38.58 -1.26
C TYR A 329 -12.38 -38.09 -1.75
N LEU A 330 -12.45 -37.41 -2.89
CA LEU A 330 -13.72 -36.93 -3.46
C LEU A 330 -14.31 -37.88 -4.50
N ASN A 331 -13.50 -38.58 -5.29
CA ASN A 331 -14.00 -39.50 -6.35
C ASN A 331 -14.36 -40.90 -5.84
N ASN A 332 -13.96 -41.28 -4.62
CA ASN A 332 -14.29 -42.60 -4.03
C ASN A 332 -15.80 -42.85 -3.80
N ARG A 333 -16.69 -41.90 -4.12
CA ARG A 333 -18.16 -42.11 -4.14
C ARG A 333 -18.68 -43.05 -5.23
N ASN A 334 -17.88 -43.42 -6.22
CA ASN A 334 -18.34 -44.26 -7.34
C ASN A 334 -18.06 -45.77 -7.18
N ARG A 335 -17.41 -46.23 -6.10
CA ARG A 335 -17.08 -47.66 -5.92
C ARG A 335 -17.98 -48.43 -4.95
N GLU A 336 -18.80 -47.76 -4.15
CA GLU A 336 -19.74 -48.42 -3.25
C GLU A 336 -21.15 -48.45 -3.85
N HIS A 337 -21.39 -49.31 -4.85
CA HIS A 337 -22.72 -49.90 -5.16
C HIS A 337 -22.63 -50.90 -6.32
N ILE A 338 -21.75 -51.90 -6.22
CA ILE A 338 -22.00 -53.18 -6.91
C ILE A 338 -21.60 -54.29 -5.93
N SER A 339 -22.57 -54.75 -5.14
CA SER A 339 -22.45 -56.04 -4.44
C SER A 339 -23.20 -57.13 -5.23
N PRO A 340 -22.69 -58.36 -5.22
CA PRO A 340 -23.05 -59.42 -6.16
C PRO A 340 -24.21 -60.25 -5.60
N ASN A 341 -25.27 -60.44 -6.39
CA ASN A 341 -26.36 -61.35 -6.02
C ASN A 341 -25.84 -62.79 -5.98
N LYS A 342 -25.92 -63.41 -4.81
CA LYS A 342 -25.84 -64.86 -4.62
C LYS A 342 -27.23 -65.48 -4.70
N SER A 343 -27.27 -66.61 -5.37
CA SER A 343 -28.35 -67.57 -5.58
C SER A 343 -28.99 -68.06 -4.28
N LEU A 344 -30.25 -68.50 -4.38
CA LEU A 344 -30.76 -69.58 -3.55
C LEU A 344 -31.64 -70.51 -4.39
N ASP A 345 -31.26 -71.78 -4.37
CA ASP A 345 -31.91 -72.91 -5.02
C ASP A 345 -33.21 -73.35 -4.34
N GLU A 346 -34.07 -73.91 -5.18
CA GLU A 346 -34.91 -75.11 -5.00
C GLU A 346 -35.71 -75.33 -3.71
N ARG A 347 -37.05 -75.40 -3.85
CA ARG A 347 -37.85 -76.63 -3.64
C ARG A 347 -39.35 -76.36 -3.76
N LEU A 348 -40.02 -77.11 -4.65
CA LEU A 348 -41.26 -77.89 -4.45
C LEU A 348 -42.13 -77.95 -5.72
N LEU A 349 -42.28 -79.18 -6.19
CA LEU A 349 -43.14 -79.61 -7.29
C LEU A 349 -44.60 -79.76 -6.82
N ALA A 350 -45.50 -79.49 -7.78
CA ALA A 350 -46.82 -80.09 -8.00
C ALA A 350 -47.98 -79.73 -7.06
N ILE A 351 -48.79 -78.72 -7.43
CA ILE A 351 -50.26 -78.69 -7.23
C ILE A 351 -50.94 -78.04 -8.45
N GLU A 352 -51.63 -78.89 -9.20
CA GLU A 352 -52.88 -78.75 -9.97
C GLU A 352 -53.25 -77.39 -10.65
N GLN A 353 -53.41 -77.46 -11.98
CA GLN A 353 -53.62 -76.34 -12.91
C GLN A 353 -55.02 -75.68 -12.89
N GLU A 354 -55.93 -76.02 -11.97
CA GLU A 354 -57.30 -75.46 -11.96
C GLU A 354 -57.47 -74.20 -11.08
N ASP A 355 -56.50 -73.89 -10.19
CA ASP A 355 -56.54 -72.72 -9.30
C ASP A 355 -55.87 -71.45 -9.86
N ILE A 356 -55.10 -71.57 -10.95
CA ILE A 356 -54.32 -70.46 -11.52
C ILE A 356 -55.23 -69.46 -12.26
N TYR A 357 -56.29 -69.93 -12.91
CA TYR A 357 -57.16 -69.07 -13.71
C TYR A 357 -58.00 -68.10 -12.85
N ASN A 358 -58.47 -68.57 -11.68
CA ASN A 358 -59.20 -67.73 -10.72
C ASN A 358 -58.28 -66.77 -9.93
N LYS A 359 -56.99 -67.09 -9.79
CA LYS A 359 -55.98 -66.19 -9.21
C LYS A 359 -55.58 -65.06 -10.17
N ILE A 360 -55.33 -65.37 -11.44
CA ILE A 360 -54.96 -64.37 -12.47
C ILE A 360 -56.08 -63.33 -12.64
N LEU A 361 -57.34 -63.75 -12.70
CA LEU A 361 -58.48 -62.83 -12.86
C LEU A 361 -58.65 -61.88 -11.66
N ASN A 362 -58.42 -62.36 -10.44
CA ASN A 362 -58.50 -61.54 -9.22
C ASN A 362 -57.28 -60.61 -9.04
N GLU A 363 -56.09 -61.02 -9.49
CA GLU A 363 -54.90 -60.16 -9.51
C GLU A 363 -55.03 -59.02 -10.53
N ASP A 364 -55.64 -59.28 -11.69
CA ASP A 364 -55.83 -58.26 -12.74
C ASP A 364 -56.85 -57.18 -12.30
N ILE A 365 -57.92 -57.57 -11.59
CA ILE A 365 -58.88 -56.65 -10.97
C ILE A 365 -58.20 -55.83 -9.85
N ARG A 366 -57.34 -56.45 -9.01
CA ARG A 366 -56.59 -55.75 -7.96
C ARG A 366 -55.56 -54.77 -8.54
N SER A 367 -54.89 -55.15 -9.61
CA SER A 367 -53.94 -54.32 -10.35
C SER A 367 -54.62 -53.07 -10.92
N ASN A 368 -55.77 -53.22 -11.56
CA ASN A 368 -56.54 -52.10 -12.10
C ASN A 368 -57.06 -51.14 -11.00
N ILE A 369 -57.54 -51.66 -9.86
CA ILE A 369 -57.95 -50.82 -8.73
C ILE A 369 -56.76 -50.05 -8.13
N LEU A 370 -55.58 -50.66 -8.07
CA LEU A 370 -54.36 -50.02 -7.58
C LEU A 370 -53.89 -48.92 -8.55
N GLN A 371 -53.94 -49.18 -9.86
CA GLN A 371 -53.62 -48.19 -10.89
C GLN A 371 -54.57 -46.98 -10.84
N GLU A 372 -55.88 -47.19 -10.68
CA GLU A 372 -56.85 -46.10 -10.52
C GLU A 372 -56.56 -45.24 -9.28
N LYS A 373 -56.17 -45.85 -8.17
CA LYS A 373 -55.76 -45.12 -6.95
C LYS A 373 -54.51 -44.28 -7.19
N ILE A 374 -53.50 -44.85 -7.85
CA ILE A 374 -52.26 -44.14 -8.21
C ILE A 374 -52.57 -42.96 -9.15
N ILE A 375 -53.42 -43.16 -10.16
CA ILE A 375 -53.83 -42.10 -11.10
C ILE A 375 -54.56 -40.97 -10.36
N LYS A 376 -55.48 -41.30 -9.43
CA LYS A 376 -56.18 -40.28 -8.62
C LYS A 376 -55.20 -39.50 -7.73
N GLU A 377 -54.24 -40.17 -7.10
CA GLU A 377 -53.22 -39.52 -6.28
C GLU A 377 -52.29 -38.61 -7.11
N LEU A 378 -51.82 -39.09 -8.26
CA LEU A 378 -50.99 -38.31 -9.18
C LEU A 378 -51.74 -37.10 -9.73
N THR A 379 -53.03 -37.24 -10.05
CA THR A 379 -53.89 -36.13 -10.50
C THR A 379 -54.06 -35.07 -9.42
N ALA A 380 -54.24 -35.49 -8.16
CA ALA A 380 -54.31 -34.58 -7.02
C ALA A 380 -52.98 -33.83 -6.81
N ARG A 381 -51.84 -34.54 -6.91
CA ARG A 381 -50.50 -33.92 -6.84
C ARG A 381 -50.26 -32.94 -7.98
N LEU A 382 -50.67 -33.27 -9.20
CA LEU A 382 -50.55 -32.36 -10.36
C LEU A 382 -51.31 -31.05 -10.13
N LYS A 383 -52.55 -31.10 -9.64
CA LYS A 383 -53.31 -29.89 -9.28
C LYS A 383 -52.60 -29.04 -8.23
N GLN A 384 -52.03 -29.67 -7.20
CA GLN A 384 -51.24 -28.96 -6.18
C GLN A 384 -49.98 -28.29 -6.76
N TYR A 385 -49.29 -28.95 -7.70
CA TYR A 385 -48.13 -28.36 -8.37
C TYR A 385 -48.51 -27.19 -9.28
N GLU A 386 -49.64 -27.27 -10.00
CA GLU A 386 -50.15 -26.16 -10.81
C GLU A 386 -50.48 -24.92 -9.96
N GLU A 387 -51.09 -25.11 -8.79
CA GLU A 387 -51.36 -24.00 -7.85
C GLU A 387 -50.08 -23.39 -7.30
N ARG A 388 -49.11 -24.23 -6.89
CA ARG A 388 -47.78 -23.76 -6.45
C ARG A 388 -47.08 -22.97 -7.56
N PHE A 389 -47.15 -23.45 -8.81
CA PHE A 389 -46.56 -22.78 -9.96
C PHE A 389 -47.20 -21.40 -10.20
N LYS A 390 -48.52 -21.26 -10.08
CA LYS A 390 -49.22 -19.96 -10.16
C LYS A 390 -48.74 -18.99 -9.07
N ILE A 391 -48.58 -19.45 -7.82
CA ILE A 391 -48.08 -18.63 -6.71
C ILE A 391 -46.65 -18.15 -6.99
N VAL A 392 -45.77 -19.05 -7.42
CA VAL A 392 -44.37 -18.73 -7.77
C VAL A 392 -44.32 -17.72 -8.92
N SER A 393 -45.16 -17.89 -9.95
CA SER A 393 -45.23 -16.98 -11.10
C SER A 393 -45.66 -15.57 -10.68
N MET A 394 -46.64 -15.46 -9.78
CA MET A 394 -47.07 -14.16 -9.24
C MET A 394 -45.97 -13.49 -8.40
N ARG A 395 -45.28 -14.24 -7.54
CA ARG A 395 -44.15 -13.72 -6.75
C ARG A 395 -43.00 -13.26 -7.63
N SER A 396 -42.70 -13.98 -8.72
CA SER A 396 -41.68 -13.58 -9.69
C SER A 396 -42.00 -12.22 -10.32
N ARG A 397 -43.24 -12.03 -10.79
CA ARG A 397 -43.68 -10.75 -11.36
C ARG A 397 -43.58 -9.59 -10.37
N GLN A 398 -43.87 -9.84 -9.10
CA GLN A 398 -43.73 -8.82 -8.05
C GLN A 398 -42.27 -8.48 -7.78
N SER A 399 -41.40 -9.50 -7.73
CA SER A 399 -39.95 -9.31 -7.61
C SER A 399 -39.38 -8.49 -8.78
N ASP A 400 -39.84 -8.75 -10.01
CA ASP A 400 -39.40 -7.98 -11.18
C ASP A 400 -39.80 -6.50 -11.11
N LYS A 401 -41.01 -6.20 -10.59
CA LYS A 401 -41.45 -4.82 -10.36
C LYS A 401 -40.58 -4.11 -9.31
N GLU A 402 -40.25 -4.79 -8.22
CA GLU A 402 -39.37 -4.25 -7.18
C GLU A 402 -37.94 -4.04 -7.70
N LYS A 403 -37.40 -4.99 -8.47
CA LYS A 403 -36.09 -4.86 -9.13
C LYS A 403 -36.05 -3.64 -10.06
N ASN A 404 -37.10 -3.41 -10.85
CA ASN A 404 -37.16 -2.24 -11.72
C ASN A 404 -37.23 -0.92 -10.93
N LYS A 405 -37.98 -0.88 -9.82
CA LYS A 405 -38.01 0.29 -8.93
C LYS A 405 -36.63 0.58 -8.33
N LEU A 406 -35.93 -0.47 -7.87
CA LEU A 406 -34.57 -0.35 -7.35
C LEU A 406 -33.59 0.14 -8.42
N ARG A 407 -33.68 -0.35 -9.67
CA ARG A 407 -32.84 0.11 -10.79
C ARG A 407 -33.02 1.60 -11.06
N LEU A 408 -34.26 2.09 -11.07
CA LEU A 408 -34.53 3.53 -11.25
C LEU A 408 -33.96 4.37 -10.11
N ASN A 409 -34.10 3.90 -8.86
CA ASN A 409 -33.51 4.58 -7.70
C ASN A 409 -31.97 4.62 -7.78
N ILE A 410 -31.33 3.51 -8.18
CA ILE A 410 -29.88 3.45 -8.38
C ILE A 410 -29.44 4.43 -9.46
N ALA A 411 -30.15 4.51 -10.58
CA ALA A 411 -29.84 5.46 -11.65
C ALA A 411 -29.94 6.92 -11.16
N SER A 412 -30.99 7.26 -10.42
CA SER A 412 -31.16 8.59 -9.82
C SER A 412 -30.05 8.93 -8.82
N LEU A 413 -29.69 7.99 -7.95
CA LEU A 413 -28.59 8.18 -6.99
C LEU A 413 -27.24 8.33 -7.68
N HIS A 414 -27.02 7.60 -8.77
CA HIS A 414 -25.80 7.71 -9.55
C HIS A 414 -25.67 9.09 -10.18
N GLU A 415 -26.75 9.61 -10.77
CA GLU A 415 -26.78 10.97 -11.33
C GLU A 415 -26.49 12.04 -10.26
N GLU A 416 -27.06 11.89 -9.06
CA GLU A 416 -26.80 12.80 -7.95
C GLU A 416 -25.34 12.72 -7.48
N MET A 417 -24.77 11.51 -7.39
CA MET A 417 -23.36 11.33 -7.06
C MET A 417 -22.45 11.95 -8.11
N THR A 418 -22.74 11.81 -9.40
CA THR A 418 -21.95 12.45 -10.47
C THR A 418 -21.99 13.97 -10.35
N LYS A 419 -23.15 14.56 -10.05
CA LYS A 419 -23.28 16.02 -9.81
C LYS A 419 -22.43 16.46 -8.62
N ARG A 420 -22.47 15.72 -7.50
CA ARG A 420 -21.66 16.02 -6.30
C ARG A 420 -20.16 15.87 -6.57
N TYR A 421 -19.76 14.83 -7.30
CA TYR A 421 -18.36 14.60 -7.70
C TYR A 421 -17.81 15.75 -8.55
N ASN A 422 -18.57 16.18 -9.57
CA ASN A 422 -18.18 17.32 -10.40
C ASN A 422 -18.08 18.61 -9.57
N ARG A 423 -18.95 18.80 -8.58
CA ARG A 423 -18.88 19.95 -7.66
C ARG A 423 -17.62 19.92 -6.80
N ILE A 424 -17.22 18.74 -6.30
CA ILE A 424 -15.99 18.56 -5.54
C ILE A 424 -14.77 18.92 -6.38
N ASN A 425 -14.68 18.42 -7.61
CA ASN A 425 -13.56 18.73 -8.52
C ASN A 425 -13.40 20.23 -8.77
N VAL A 426 -14.52 20.96 -8.93
CA VAL A 426 -14.50 22.43 -9.08
C VAL A 426 -13.96 23.11 -7.80
N LEU A 427 -14.38 22.64 -6.63
CA LEU A 427 -13.92 23.18 -5.35
C LEU A 427 -12.44 22.88 -5.09
N GLU A 428 -11.96 21.68 -5.44
CA GLU A 428 -10.54 21.32 -5.33
C GLU A 428 -9.65 22.18 -6.22
N LYS A 429 -10.08 22.45 -7.46
CA LYS A 429 -9.36 23.36 -8.34
C LYS A 429 -9.29 24.78 -7.77
N ALA A 430 -10.42 25.30 -7.28
CA ALA A 430 -10.46 26.63 -6.65
C ALA A 430 -9.58 26.69 -5.39
N LEU A 431 -9.52 25.61 -4.61
CA LEU A 431 -8.65 25.51 -3.43
C LEU A 431 -7.17 25.57 -3.82
N GLY A 432 -6.76 24.84 -4.87
CA GLY A 432 -5.38 24.86 -5.37
C GLY A 432 -4.95 26.25 -5.87
N GLU A 433 -5.85 26.98 -6.55
CA GLU A 433 -5.62 28.36 -6.98
C GLU A 433 -5.43 29.29 -5.77
N LYS A 434 -6.24 29.14 -4.71
CA LYS A 434 -6.11 29.93 -3.47
C LYS A 434 -4.83 29.60 -2.71
N GLN A 435 -4.42 28.34 -2.64
CA GLN A 435 -3.16 27.93 -2.01
C GLN A 435 -1.94 28.54 -2.74
N SER A 436 -1.96 28.54 -4.07
CA SER A 436 -0.90 29.17 -4.87
C SER A 436 -0.82 30.67 -4.63
N LEU A 437 -1.97 31.34 -4.49
CA LEU A 437 -2.03 32.77 -4.16
C LEU A 437 -1.51 33.06 -2.75
N ILE A 438 -1.81 32.21 -1.77
CA ILE A 438 -1.28 32.33 -0.40
C ILE A 438 0.25 32.23 -0.42
N ALA A 439 0.81 31.23 -1.10
CA ALA A 439 2.27 31.09 -1.22
C ALA A 439 2.93 32.32 -1.85
N SER A 440 2.28 32.93 -2.85
CA SER A 440 2.76 34.19 -3.44
C SER A 440 2.74 35.36 -2.44
N TYR A 441 1.71 35.47 -1.61
CA TYR A 441 1.64 36.52 -0.59
C TYR A 441 2.64 36.28 0.55
N GLU A 442 2.86 35.04 0.97
CA GLU A 442 3.87 34.69 1.98
C GLU A 442 5.28 35.09 1.52
N ASN A 443 5.63 34.82 0.26
CA ASN A 443 6.90 35.26 -0.31
C ASN A 443 7.03 36.79 -0.31
N LYS A 444 5.97 37.51 -0.70
CA LYS A 444 5.98 38.98 -0.71
C LYS A 444 6.11 39.59 0.69
N ILE A 445 5.47 38.97 1.68
CA ILE A 445 5.63 39.36 3.09
C ILE A 445 7.07 39.14 3.56
N LYS A 446 7.71 38.04 3.14
CA LYS A 446 9.12 37.77 3.46
C LYS A 446 10.04 38.83 2.85
N GLU A 447 9.89 39.13 1.57
CA GLU A 447 10.64 40.20 0.89
C GLU A 447 10.50 41.54 1.60
N LEU A 448 9.27 41.94 1.96
CA LEU A 448 9.04 43.19 2.68
C LEU A 448 9.69 43.21 4.07
N LYS A 449 9.69 42.09 4.80
CA LYS A 449 10.38 41.97 6.09
C LYS A 449 11.88 42.13 5.95
N ASP A 450 12.47 41.54 4.92
CA ASP A 450 13.91 41.64 4.67
C ASP A 450 14.29 43.08 4.27
N SER A 451 13.50 43.74 3.42
CA SER A 451 13.69 45.17 3.12
C SER A 451 13.52 46.09 4.34
N MET A 452 12.60 45.78 5.26
CA MET A 452 12.45 46.53 6.51
C MET A 452 13.72 46.45 7.38
N LYS A 453 14.33 45.27 7.50
CA LYS A 453 15.58 45.10 8.26
C LYS A 453 16.73 45.91 7.66
N GLU A 454 16.85 45.93 6.33
CA GLU A 454 17.86 46.75 5.65
C GLU A 454 17.66 48.25 5.92
N LEU A 455 16.41 48.72 5.89
CA LEU A 455 16.08 50.12 6.20
C LEU A 455 16.38 50.46 7.67
N GLU A 456 16.09 49.56 8.61
CA GLU A 456 16.43 49.74 10.03
C GLU A 456 17.95 49.84 10.23
N ALA A 457 18.73 48.95 9.61
CA ALA A 457 20.19 49.02 9.67
C ALA A 457 20.73 50.34 9.12
N ARG A 458 20.19 50.79 7.99
CA ARG A 458 20.58 52.06 7.35
C ARG A 458 20.19 53.28 8.20
N LYS A 459 19.09 53.20 8.96
CA LYS A 459 18.70 54.24 9.89
C LYS A 459 19.73 54.38 11.03
N TYR A 460 20.19 53.28 11.60
CA TYR A 460 21.23 53.30 12.64
C TYR A 460 22.54 53.91 12.14
N GLU A 461 22.98 53.57 10.92
CA GLU A 461 24.16 54.20 10.31
C GLU A 461 24.00 55.73 10.14
N LEU A 462 22.78 56.17 9.81
CA LEU A 462 22.50 57.59 9.61
C LEU A 462 22.50 58.36 10.93
N GLU A 463 21.98 57.77 12.01
CA GLU A 463 22.04 58.33 13.37
C GLU A 463 23.49 58.50 13.86
N GLU A 464 24.38 57.53 13.56
CA GLU A 464 25.81 57.62 13.87
C GLU A 464 26.48 58.76 13.08
N LYS A 465 26.16 58.88 11.79
CA LYS A 465 26.68 59.97 10.95
C LYS A 465 26.18 61.35 11.37
N GLU A 466 24.93 61.46 11.84
CA GLU A 466 24.41 62.71 12.40
C GLU A 466 25.15 63.14 13.66
N ALA A 467 25.51 62.19 14.53
CA ALA A 467 26.32 62.46 15.72
C ALA A 467 27.73 62.97 15.33
N GLU A 468 28.39 62.32 14.36
CA GLU A 468 29.70 62.73 13.85
C GLU A 468 29.66 64.16 13.26
N VAL A 469 28.61 64.50 12.51
CA VAL A 469 28.41 65.86 11.98
C VAL A 469 28.24 66.89 13.11
N LEU A 470 27.60 66.52 14.20
CA LEU A 470 27.39 67.40 15.35
C LEU A 470 28.71 67.70 16.08
N GLU A 471 29.57 66.69 16.26
CA GLU A 471 30.92 66.87 16.79
C GLU A 471 31.77 67.75 15.87
N LEU A 472 31.76 67.49 14.56
CA LEU A 472 32.51 68.30 13.59
C LEU A 472 32.06 69.77 13.61
N LYS A 473 30.76 70.05 13.76
CA LYS A 473 30.25 71.42 13.91
C LYS A 473 30.79 72.11 15.17
N GLN A 474 30.91 71.38 16.29
CA GLN A 474 31.50 71.94 17.51
C GLN A 474 32.99 72.26 17.33
N ILE A 475 33.75 71.35 16.69
CA ILE A 475 35.17 71.56 16.39
C ILE A 475 35.35 72.80 15.49
N VAL A 476 34.55 72.94 14.44
CA VAL A 476 34.61 74.11 13.55
C VAL A 476 34.26 75.40 14.30
N ALA A 477 33.27 75.38 15.19
CA ALA A 477 32.92 76.54 16.00
C ALA A 477 34.07 76.96 16.93
N GLN A 478 34.73 76.00 17.60
CA GLN A 478 35.90 76.24 18.44
C GLN A 478 37.07 76.81 17.64
N SER A 479 37.41 76.19 16.50
CA SER A 479 38.48 76.66 15.63
C SER A 479 38.22 78.07 15.09
N ASN A 480 36.97 78.41 14.76
CA ASN A 480 36.61 79.77 14.36
C ASN A 480 36.77 80.78 15.51
N ALA A 481 36.42 80.42 16.74
CA ALA A 481 36.62 81.28 17.90
C ALA A 481 38.12 81.53 18.17
N GLU A 482 38.95 80.49 18.09
CA GLU A 482 40.42 80.60 18.18
C GLU A 482 40.98 81.50 17.08
N LYS A 483 40.52 81.33 15.84
CA LYS A 483 40.91 82.18 14.72
C LYS A 483 40.60 83.65 14.97
N ILE A 484 39.43 83.96 15.55
CA ILE A 484 39.06 85.34 15.91
C ILE A 484 40.01 85.89 16.99
N ASN A 485 40.33 85.08 18.01
CA ASN A 485 41.30 85.47 19.04
C ASN A 485 42.67 85.79 18.44
N TYR A 486 43.21 84.90 17.61
CA TYR A 486 44.49 85.15 16.92
C TYR A 486 44.45 86.40 16.01
N LEU A 487 43.31 86.66 15.37
CA LEU A 487 43.15 87.85 14.53
C LEU A 487 43.19 89.14 15.37
N ASN A 488 42.58 89.11 16.56
CA ASN A 488 42.60 90.22 17.51
C ASN A 488 44.00 90.44 18.08
N GLU A 489 44.68 89.38 18.53
CA GLU A 489 46.08 89.44 18.99
C GLU A 489 47.00 90.01 17.91
N THR A 490 46.85 89.58 16.65
CA THR A 490 47.62 90.10 15.52
C THR A 490 47.37 91.59 15.31
N LYS A 491 46.14 92.06 15.49
CA LYS A 491 45.78 93.48 15.38
C LYS A 491 46.39 94.31 16.52
N GLU A 492 46.39 93.79 17.74
CA GLU A 492 47.04 94.42 18.88
C GLU A 492 48.55 94.53 18.68
N LEU A 493 49.21 93.45 18.24
CA LEU A 493 50.63 93.45 17.92
C LEU A 493 50.97 94.46 16.81
N ARG A 494 50.14 94.59 15.77
CA ARG A 494 50.31 95.63 14.74
C ARG A 494 50.24 97.04 15.33
N ASN A 495 49.26 97.31 16.18
CA ASN A 495 49.16 98.62 16.85
C ASN A 495 50.39 98.91 17.73
N GLN A 496 50.93 97.88 18.41
CA GLN A 496 52.17 98.03 19.19
C GLN A 496 53.37 98.35 18.29
N ILE A 497 53.50 97.67 17.14
CA ILE A 497 54.55 97.96 16.14
C ILE A 497 54.42 99.39 15.62
N ASP A 498 53.21 99.85 15.28
CA ASP A 498 52.99 101.22 14.80
C ASP A 498 53.37 102.27 15.86
N ASN A 499 53.02 102.03 17.13
CA ASN A 499 53.45 102.88 18.24
C ASN A 499 54.97 102.92 18.40
N LEU A 500 55.63 101.76 18.36
CA LEU A 500 57.09 101.68 18.43
C LEU A 500 57.76 102.40 17.25
N ASN A 501 57.20 102.28 16.04
CA ASN A 501 57.70 102.99 14.86
C ASN A 501 57.57 104.50 15.00
N ASN A 502 56.46 105.00 15.56
CA ASN A 502 56.30 106.43 15.86
C ASN A 502 57.34 106.91 16.88
N ILE A 503 57.52 106.18 17.98
CA ILE A 503 58.56 106.49 18.99
C ILE A 503 59.95 106.50 18.35
N LEU A 504 60.25 105.52 17.51
CA LEU A 504 61.53 105.42 16.84
C LEU A 504 61.76 106.58 15.87
N LYS A 505 60.72 107.02 15.16
CA LYS A 505 60.77 108.21 14.30
C LYS A 505 61.05 109.48 15.11
N ASP A 506 60.31 109.71 16.20
CA ASP A 506 60.51 110.85 17.10
C ASP A 506 61.94 110.88 17.65
N LYS A 507 62.46 109.71 18.08
CA LYS A 507 63.85 109.58 18.55
C LYS A 507 64.88 109.80 17.46
N THR A 508 64.59 109.40 16.22
CA THR A 508 65.47 109.65 15.08
C THR A 508 65.55 111.15 14.77
N GLU A 509 64.41 111.87 14.80
CA GLU A 509 64.36 113.33 14.67
C GLU A 509 65.10 114.03 15.82
N GLU A 510 64.94 113.56 17.05
CA GLU A 510 65.68 114.07 18.22
C GLU A 510 67.20 113.90 18.06
N VAL A 511 67.66 112.73 17.62
CA VAL A 511 69.08 112.46 17.33
C VAL A 511 69.59 113.38 16.22
N GLU A 512 68.82 113.59 15.16
CA GLU A 512 69.24 114.46 14.05
C GLU A 512 69.32 115.93 14.49
N ASN A 513 68.37 116.39 15.30
CA ASN A 513 68.44 117.70 15.96
C ASN A 513 69.68 117.83 16.85
N LEU A 514 69.99 116.82 17.66
CA LEU A 514 71.19 116.80 18.50
C LEU A 514 72.48 116.78 17.66
N LYS A 515 72.53 116.05 16.54
CA LYS A 515 73.65 116.09 15.59
C LYS A 515 73.82 117.48 14.99
N ASN A 516 72.73 118.14 14.59
CA ASN A 516 72.76 119.50 14.05
C ASN A 516 73.26 120.50 15.10
N GLN A 517 72.79 120.39 16.35
CA GLN A 517 73.29 121.19 17.47
C GLN A 517 74.78 120.93 17.74
N PHE A 518 75.21 119.67 17.71
CA PHE A 518 76.62 119.30 17.87
C PHE A 518 77.49 119.85 16.74
N ALA A 519 77.02 119.79 15.49
CA ALA A 519 77.70 120.38 14.34
C ALA A 519 77.82 121.90 14.48
N ALA A 520 76.75 122.60 14.87
CA ALA A 520 76.76 124.04 15.13
C ALA A 520 77.72 124.41 16.27
N LEU A 521 77.76 123.63 17.36
CA LEU A 521 78.73 123.83 18.45
C LEU A 521 80.17 123.56 17.99
N LYS A 522 80.39 122.57 17.12
CA LYS A 522 81.70 122.27 16.54
C LYS A 522 82.18 123.40 15.62
N GLU A 523 81.30 123.95 14.79
CA GLU A 523 81.58 125.16 13.99
C GLU A 523 81.87 126.37 14.87
N LYS A 524 81.05 126.61 15.90
CA LYS A 524 81.27 127.72 16.85
C LYS A 524 82.57 127.57 17.64
N ASN A 525 82.98 126.33 17.96
CA ASN A 525 84.28 126.05 18.57
C ASN A 525 85.42 126.26 17.57
N ASN A 526 85.25 125.88 16.30
CA ASN A 526 86.22 126.17 15.24
C ASN A 526 86.32 127.68 14.98
N GLU A 527 85.21 128.43 14.95
CA GLU A 527 85.21 129.90 14.86
C GLU A 527 85.85 130.54 16.10
N SER A 528 85.61 130.01 17.30
CA SER A 528 86.25 130.45 18.55
C SER A 528 87.76 130.17 18.53
N PHE A 529 88.17 129.02 18.00
CA PHE A 529 89.57 128.63 17.83
C PHE A 529 90.27 129.51 16.78
N ILE A 530 89.62 129.80 15.64
CA ILE A 530 90.12 130.73 14.62
C ILE A 530 90.21 132.16 15.17
N LYS A 531 89.22 132.63 15.95
CA LYS A 531 89.30 133.92 16.65
C LYS A 531 90.43 133.98 17.68
N LYS A 532 90.76 132.86 18.33
CA LYS A 532 91.94 132.75 19.22
C LYS A 532 93.27 132.69 18.45
N LEU A 533 93.28 132.17 17.22
CA LEU A 533 94.49 132.07 16.39
C LEU A 533 94.85 133.36 15.66
N PHE A 534 93.90 134.27 15.39
CA PHE A 534 94.14 135.43 14.53
C PHE A 534 93.61 136.77 15.07
N LYS A 535 94.23 137.25 16.16
CA LYS A 535 94.48 138.68 16.52
C LYS A 535 95.27 138.66 17.84
N ILE A 536 96.59 138.82 17.93
CA ILE A 536 97.58 139.67 17.24
C ILE A 536 97.19 141.16 17.26
N THR A 537 98.03 141.86 18.02
CA THR A 537 98.22 143.29 18.29
C THR A 537 98.26 144.16 17.03
N ASP A 538 97.42 145.19 16.99
CA ASP A 538 97.79 146.59 17.32
C ASP A 538 96.54 147.36 17.75
#